data_AF-A0A2W2BBS5-F1
#
_entry.id   AF-A0A2W2BBS5-F1
#
_cell.length_a   1.000
_cell.length_b   1.000
_cell.length_c   1.000
_cell.angle_alpha   90.00
_cell.angle_beta   90.00
_cell.angle_gamma   90.00
#
_symmetry.space_group_name_H-M   'P 1'
#
loop_
_entity.id
_entity.type
_entity.pdbx_description
1 polymer ?
#
loop_
_entity_poly.entity_id
_entity_poly.type
_entity_poly.pdbx_seq_one_letter_code
_entity_poly.pdbx_strand_id
1 'polypeptide(L)' 'MLQAQGQLRYRGRCADCSWIGRPFIRYSTADAAARDHSDAQRHTAFVVDQYDMRIVGSTVRPDRAGRA' A
#
# COMPACT_ATOMS: atom_id res chain seq x y z
N MET A 1 -4.83 -25.85 20.21
CA MET A 1 -3.76 -25.34 19.31
C MET A 1 -4.35 -24.22 18.50
N LEU A 2 -4.20 -22.96 18.93
CA LEU A 2 -4.70 -21.80 18.20
C LEU A 2 -3.78 -21.60 17.00
N GLN A 3 -4.16 -22.18 15.87
CA GLN A 3 -3.47 -21.96 14.60
C GLN A 3 -3.32 -20.45 14.42
N ALA A 4 -2.12 -19.98 14.09
CA ALA A 4 -1.83 -18.58 13.81
C ALA A 4 -2.50 -18.14 12.48
N GLN A 5 -3.83 -18.26 12.41
CA GLN A 5 -4.71 -17.87 11.31
C GLN A 5 -4.95 -16.35 11.25
N GLY A 6 -4.15 -15.54 11.98
CA GLY A 6 -4.57 -14.19 12.37
C GLY A 6 -3.62 -13.05 12.04
N GLN A 7 -2.60 -13.24 11.20
CA GLN A 7 -1.68 -12.14 10.91
C GLN A 7 -2.07 -11.44 9.61
N LEU A 8 -2.92 -10.41 9.74
CA LEU A 8 -3.30 -9.50 8.66
C LEU A 8 -2.06 -9.07 7.87
N ARG A 9 -2.03 -9.40 6.58
CA ARG A 9 -0.98 -8.97 5.66
C ARG A 9 -1.48 -7.80 4.84
N TYR A 10 -0.74 -6.72 4.87
CA TYR A 10 -0.98 -5.52 4.08
C TYR A 10 0.05 -5.45 2.96
N ARG A 11 -0.36 -4.99 1.78
CA ARG A 11 0.57 -4.70 0.67
C ARG A 11 0.14 -3.45 -0.07
N GLY A 12 1.12 -2.69 -0.55
CA GLY A 12 0.87 -1.59 -1.47
C GLY A 12 0.45 -2.12 -2.84
N ARG A 13 -0.43 -1.41 -3.53
CA ARG A 13 -0.80 -1.66 -4.92
C ARG A 13 -0.93 -0.33 -5.65
N CYS A 14 -0.54 -0.32 -6.92
CA CYS A 14 -0.72 0.83 -7.78
C CYS A 14 -2.08 0.76 -8.50
N ALA A 15 -2.74 1.91 -8.67
CA ALA A 15 -3.94 2.03 -9.48
C ALA A 15 -3.60 2.14 -10.98
N ASP A 16 -2.44 2.73 -11.29
CA ASP A 16 -2.06 3.10 -12.66
C ASP A 16 -1.18 2.05 -13.36
N CYS A 17 -0.54 1.15 -12.60
CA CYS A 17 0.31 0.11 -13.16
C CYS A 17 0.18 -1.23 -12.41
N SER A 18 0.75 -2.29 -12.99
CA SER A 18 0.68 -3.65 -12.46
C SER A 18 1.56 -3.91 -11.22
N TRP A 19 2.09 -2.86 -10.59
CA TRP A 19 2.94 -3.01 -9.41
C TRP A 19 2.14 -3.47 -8.19
N ILE A 20 2.66 -4.50 -7.53
CA ILE A 20 2.16 -5.03 -6.27
C ILE A 20 3.35 -5.11 -5.30
N GLY A 21 3.23 -4.40 -4.18
CA GLY A 21 4.23 -4.37 -3.13
C GLY A 21 4.34 -5.67 -2.35
N ARG A 22 5.42 -5.79 -1.58
CA ARG A 22 5.64 -6.93 -0.69
C ARG A 22 4.57 -6.98 0.42
N PRO A 23 4.18 -8.18 0.89
CA PRO A 23 3.28 -8.30 2.03
C PRO A 23 4.01 -7.97 3.34
N PHE A 24 3.37 -7.17 4.19
CA PHE A 24 3.85 -6.76 5.50
C PHE A 24 2.80 -7.05 6.57
N ILE A 25 3.25 -7.32 7.79
CA ILE A 25 2.34 -7.51 8.94
C ILE A 25 1.73 -6.18 9.41
N ARG A 26 2.44 -5.06 9.20
CA ARG A 26 2.04 -3.74 9.67
C ARG A 26 1.54 -2.89 8.52
N TYR A 27 0.39 -2.24 8.73
CA TYR A 27 -0.18 -1.29 7.77
C TYR A 27 0.83 -0.19 7.41
N SER A 28 1.48 0.42 8.40
CA SER A 28 2.41 1.53 8.19
C SER A 28 3.57 1.21 7.24
N THR A 29 4.04 -0.04 7.22
CA THR A 29 5.11 -0.46 6.30
C THR A 29 4.59 -0.64 4.88
N ALA A 30 3.38 -1.17 4.71
CA ALA A 30 2.73 -1.26 3.40
C ALA A 30 2.38 0.12 2.83
N ASP A 31 1.91 1.03 3.70
CA ASP A 31 1.60 2.42 3.40
C ASP A 31 2.86 3.22 3.00
N ALA A 32 3.98 3.03 3.71
CA ALA A 32 5.27 3.59 3.30
C ALA A 32 5.72 3.09 1.93
N ALA A 33 5.56 1.79 1.63
CA ALA A 33 5.89 1.24 0.31
C ALA A 33 4.96 1.79 -0.80
N ALA A 34 3.67 1.99 -0.50
CA ALA A 34 2.74 2.62 -1.43
C ALA A 34 3.12 4.09 -1.70
N ARG A 35 3.57 4.83 -0.67
CA ARG A 35 4.09 6.19 -0.81
C ARG A 35 5.35 6.27 -1.65
N ASP A 36 6.33 5.42 -1.36
CA ASP A 36 7.58 5.34 -2.12
C ASP A 36 7.31 5.08 -3.61
N HIS A 37 6.42 4.14 -3.93
CA HIS A 37 6.02 3.88 -5.31
C HIS A 37 5.26 5.05 -5.94
N SER A 38 4.33 5.64 -5.19
CA SER A 38 3.53 6.79 -5.64
C SER A 38 4.41 7.99 -6.00
N ASP A 39 5.44 8.26 -5.19
CA ASP A 39 6.40 9.33 -5.41
C ASP A 39 7.32 9.02 -6.61
N ALA A 40 7.95 7.84 -6.61
CA ALA A 40 8.90 7.45 -7.65
C ALA A 40 8.29 7.37 -9.05
N GLN A 41 7.04 6.94 -9.16
CA GLN A 41 6.35 6.74 -10.45
C GLN A 41 5.31 7.82 -10.76
N ARG A 42 5.06 8.74 -9.82
CA ARG A 42 3.99 9.74 -9.91
C ARG A 42 2.60 9.12 -10.16
N HIS A 43 2.36 7.95 -9.55
CA HIS A 43 1.11 7.19 -9.68
C HIS A 43 0.29 7.23 -8.40
N THR A 44 -1.00 6.95 -8.49
CA THR A 44 -1.85 6.74 -7.31
C THR A 44 -1.65 5.32 -6.78
N ALA A 45 -1.27 5.21 -5.52
CA ALA A 45 -1.12 3.92 -4.84
C ALA A 45 -2.11 3.82 -3.67
N PHE A 46 -2.36 2.59 -3.21
CA PHE A 46 -3.19 2.32 -2.04
C PHE A 46 -2.75 1.02 -1.36
N VAL A 47 -3.24 0.78 -0.15
CA VAL A 47 -2.96 -0.45 0.58
C VAL A 47 -4.16 -1.39 0.47
N VAL A 48 -3.87 -2.67 0.22
CA VAL A 48 -4.84 -3.77 0.30
C VAL A 48 -4.46 -4.74 1.41
N ASP A 49 -5.45 -5.45 1.94
CA ASP A 49 -5.24 -6.55 2.89
C ASP A 49 -4.94 -7.89 2.17
N GLN A 50 -4.89 -8.95 2.96
CA GLN A 50 -4.60 -10.31 2.50
C GLN A 50 -5.66 -10.92 1.59
N TYR A 51 -6.86 -10.35 1.59
CA TYR A 51 -7.99 -10.72 0.74
C TYR A 51 -8.09 -9.81 -0.49
N ASP A 52 -7.06 -9.01 -0.75
CA ASP A 52 -7.01 -8.01 -1.82
C ASP A 52 -8.06 -6.89 -1.67
N MET A 53 -8.64 -6.74 -0.48
CA MET A 53 -9.59 -5.67 -0.19
C MET A 53 -8.84 -4.37 0.11
N ARG A 54 -9.27 -3.28 -0.55
CA ARG A 54 -8.67 -1.96 -0.33
C ARG A 54 -8.98 -1.43 1.06
N ILE A 55 -7.95 -0.98 1.77
CA ILE A 55 -8.09 -0.29 3.05
C ILE A 55 -8.60 1.13 2.80
N VAL A 56 -9.70 1.50 3.46
CA VAL A 56 -10.26 2.86 3.36
C VAL A 56 -9.27 3.89 3.93
N GLY A 57 -9.14 5.05 3.28
CA GLY A 57 -8.20 6.09 3.70
C GLY A 57 -6.74 5.84 3.31
N SER A 58 -6.39 4.65 2.78
CA SER A 58 -5.02 4.31 2.37
C SER A 58 -4.58 4.88 1.03
N THR A 59 -5.39 5.75 0.42
CA THR A 59 -5.09 6.30 -0.90
C THR A 59 -3.94 7.27 -0.80
N VAL A 60 -2.83 6.93 -1.44
CA VAL A 60 -1.71 7.82 -1.64
C VAL A 60 -1.79 8.36 -3.05
N ARG A 61 -1.88 9.69 -3.14
CA ARG A 61 -1.74 10.40 -4.40
C ARG A 61 -0.31 10.92 -4.48
N PRO A 62 0.27 10.97 -5.68
CA PRO A 62 1.54 11.63 -5.86
C PRO A 62 1.33 13.08 -5.43
N ASP A 63 2.12 13.55 -4.46
CA ASP A 63 1.99 14.94 -4.06
C ASP A 63 2.36 15.81 -5.25
N ARG A 64 1.62 16.90 -5.45
CA ARG A 64 1.93 17.87 -6.50
C ARG A 64 3.09 18.79 -6.08
N ALA A 65 3.92 18.40 -5.10
CA ALA A 65 5.13 19.09 -4.69
C ALA A 65 6.26 18.72 -5.66
N GLY A 66 6.47 19.42 -6.76
CA GLY A 66 7.05 20.77 -6.75
C GLY A 66 6.18 21.90 -6.21
N ARG A 67 6.29 22.17 -4.90
CA ARG A 67 5.98 23.48 -4.33
C ARG A 67 6.66 23.69 -2.97
N ALA A 68 7.95 24.00 -3.02
CA ALA A 68 8.58 25.18 -2.42
C ALA A 68 10.07 25.17 -2.78
#